data_AF-A0A7V1AN18-F1
#
_entry.id   AF-A0A7V1AN18-F1
#
_cell.length_a   1.000
_cell.length_b   1.000
_cell.length_c   1.000
_cell.angle_alpha   90.00
_cell.angle_beta   90.00
_cell.angle_gamma   90.00
#
_symmetry.space_group_name_H-M   'P 1'
#
loop_
_entity.id
_entity.type
_entity.pdbx_description
1 polymer ?
#
loop_
_entity_poly.entity_id
_entity_poly.type
_entity_poly.pdbx_seq_one_letter_code
_entity_poly.pdbx_strand_id
1 'polypeptide(L)'
;VLVGHGAALQNLITRLRQRPDTGYEVVGLVLPAEKNGGEYAVPILGTLENLPWIIRNEKIREVIFSSGSLNYDLILQIISQAEGSDVNFKMAASDAEVIIGRSSVDHIGDIPLVDIDYKLGHDPYRMLKRSLDAAGAVFGLLLLWPVFIFYWGLKKQTLSTVVIASEKKEPVAVTVLGKFQGSFSDLKFWQKIPLLKDVFIGKISFVGAEIVPVLNRNHNKIHLKPGITGLVQLYRAQNLSEIEKEKYELFYLKNYSPFFDVEILAKSIFRI
;
A
#
# COMPACT_ATOMS: atom_id res chain seq x y z
N VAL A 1 -2.59 20.92 0.54
CA VAL A 1 -2.16 21.02 -0.89
C VAL A 1 -3.25 20.49 -1.78
N LEU A 2 -3.45 21.10 -2.95
CA LEU A 2 -4.44 20.63 -3.93
C LEU A 2 -3.72 19.92 -5.08
N VAL A 3 -4.27 18.79 -5.52
CA VAL A 3 -3.66 17.94 -6.53
C VAL A 3 -4.63 17.74 -7.69
N GLY A 4 -4.19 18.01 -8.92
CA GLY A 4 -5.02 17.80 -10.11
C GLY A 4 -4.66 18.73 -11.25
N HIS A 5 -5.58 18.92 -12.20
CA HIS A 5 -5.39 19.86 -13.30
C HIS A 5 -6.71 20.38 -13.87
N GLY A 6 -6.65 21.49 -14.62
CA GLY A 6 -7.76 21.97 -15.45
C GLY A 6 -8.89 22.65 -14.66
N ALA A 7 -10.10 22.66 -15.25
CA ALA A 7 -11.23 23.40 -14.73
C ALA A 7 -11.71 22.92 -13.35
N ALA A 8 -11.62 21.62 -13.06
CA ALA A 8 -11.97 21.05 -11.76
C ALA A 8 -11.09 21.63 -10.63
N LEU A 9 -9.78 21.73 -10.86
CA LEU A 9 -8.85 22.31 -9.90
C LEU A 9 -9.08 23.82 -9.72
N GLN A 10 -9.34 24.56 -10.80
CA GLN A 10 -9.64 26.00 -10.72
C GLN A 10 -10.94 26.27 -9.92
N ASN A 11 -11.97 25.46 -10.15
CA ASN A 11 -13.23 25.54 -9.40
C ASN A 11 -13.01 25.26 -7.90
N LEU A 12 -12.20 24.26 -7.57
CA LEU A 12 -11.84 23.94 -6.18
C LEU A 12 -11.08 25.09 -5.51
N ILE A 13 -10.07 25.67 -6.18
CA ILE A 13 -9.29 26.82 -5.68
C ILE A 13 -10.21 28.01 -5.41
N THR A 14 -11.08 28.32 -6.37
CA THR A 14 -11.98 29.47 -6.29
C THR A 14 -12.93 29.33 -5.11
N ARG A 15 -13.52 28.14 -4.93
CA ARG A 15 -14.45 27.86 -3.83
C ARG A 15 -13.77 27.91 -2.46
N LEU A 16 -12.57 27.34 -2.34
CA LEU A 16 -11.81 27.37 -1.07
C LEU A 16 -11.37 28.79 -0.69
N ARG A 17 -11.01 29.62 -1.67
CA ARG A 17 -10.63 31.03 -1.41
C ARG A 17 -11.81 31.93 -1.07
N GLN A 18 -12.99 31.65 -1.63
CA GLN A 18 -14.19 32.44 -1.36
C GLN A 18 -14.77 32.21 0.04
N ARG A 19 -14.29 31.18 0.77
CA ARG A 19 -14.76 30.82 2.11
C ARG A 19 -13.59 30.58 3.09
N PRO A 20 -13.00 31.65 3.66
CA PRO A 20 -11.91 31.54 4.65
C PRO A 20 -12.36 30.93 6.00
N ASP A 21 -13.66 30.77 6.22
CA ASP A 21 -14.28 30.09 7.36
C ASP A 21 -14.09 28.57 7.35
N THR A 22 -13.62 28.00 6.24
CA THR A 22 -13.35 26.56 6.10
C THR A 22 -12.16 26.07 6.94
N GLY A 23 -11.31 26.98 7.45
CA GLY A 23 -10.13 26.63 8.25
C GLY A 23 -8.95 26.05 7.45
N TYR A 24 -9.02 26.08 6.12
CA TYR A 24 -8.00 25.56 5.23
C TYR A 24 -7.16 26.66 4.59
N GLU A 25 -5.84 26.55 4.71
CA GLU A 25 -4.89 27.39 3.99
C GLU A 25 -4.30 26.61 2.80
N VAL A 26 -4.55 27.12 1.59
CA VAL A 26 -4.04 26.48 0.37
C VAL A 26 -2.56 26.85 0.18
N VAL A 27 -1.67 25.98 0.67
CA VAL A 27 -0.20 26.14 0.58
C VAL A 27 0.31 26.10 -0.87
N GLY A 28 -0.29 25.27 -1.73
CA GLY A 28 0.18 25.11 -3.10
C GLY A 28 -0.51 24.01 -3.91
N LEU A 29 -0.17 23.96 -5.20
CA LEU A 29 -0.72 23.04 -6.19
C LEU A 29 0.30 22.00 -6.64
N VAL A 30 -0.17 20.79 -6.89
CA VAL A 30 0.62 19.72 -7.51
C VAL A 30 -0.08 19.23 -8.77
N LEU A 31 0.64 19.26 -9.89
CA LEU A 31 0.10 18.93 -11.22
C LEU A 31 0.65 17.58 -11.71
N PRO A 32 -0.06 16.84 -12.57
CA PRO A 32 0.54 15.73 -13.31
C PRO A 32 1.64 16.24 -14.25
N ALA A 33 2.74 15.48 -14.39
CA ALA A 33 3.93 15.88 -15.15
C ALA A 33 3.64 16.28 -16.61
N GLU A 34 2.59 15.71 -17.21
CA GLU A 34 2.20 15.95 -18.60
C GLU A 34 1.48 17.30 -18.83
N LYS A 35 1.08 18.03 -17.78
CA LYS A 35 0.18 19.20 -17.89
C LYS A 35 0.66 20.45 -17.14
N ASN A 36 1.98 20.69 -17.16
CA ASN A 36 2.60 21.92 -16.65
C ASN A 36 2.30 23.11 -17.59
N GLY A 37 1.12 23.72 -17.48
CA GLY A 37 0.78 24.84 -18.38
C GLY A 37 -0.44 25.69 -18.01
N GLY A 38 -0.89 25.69 -16.76
CA GLY A 38 -1.99 26.54 -16.32
C GLY A 38 -1.52 27.72 -15.47
N GLU A 39 -2.04 28.92 -15.74
CA GLU A 39 -1.96 30.02 -14.78
C GLU A 39 -2.95 29.77 -13.65
N TYR A 40 -2.43 29.49 -12.47
CA TYR A 40 -3.22 29.34 -11.26
C TYR A 40 -2.87 30.47 -10.29
N ALA A 41 -3.85 30.92 -9.52
CA ALA A 41 -3.66 31.99 -8.54
C ALA A 41 -2.90 31.54 -7.27
N VAL A 42 -2.37 30.31 -7.26
CA VAL A 42 -1.70 29.62 -6.15
C VAL A 42 -0.39 29.02 -6.70
N PRO A 43 0.73 29.04 -5.95
CA PRO A 43 2.01 28.51 -6.43
C PRO A 43 1.95 27.01 -6.73
N ILE A 44 2.61 26.62 -7.82
CA ILE A 44 2.80 25.21 -8.19
C ILE A 44 4.04 24.71 -7.45
N LEU A 45 3.86 23.78 -6.52
CA LEU A 45 4.94 23.21 -5.69
C LEU A 45 5.71 22.09 -6.40
N GLY A 46 5.11 21.47 -7.43
CA GLY A 46 5.77 20.45 -8.23
C GLY A 46 4.80 19.48 -8.89
N THR A 47 5.31 18.30 -9.21
CA THR A 47 4.58 17.20 -9.86
C THR A 47 4.12 16.13 -8.87
N LEU A 48 3.21 15.25 -9.30
CA LEU A 48 2.71 14.12 -8.49
C LEU A 48 3.84 13.26 -7.92
N GLU A 49 4.92 13.05 -8.67
CA GLU A 49 6.09 12.27 -8.24
C GLU A 49 6.81 12.92 -7.05
N ASN A 50 6.79 14.24 -6.97
CA ASN A 50 7.41 15.00 -5.89
C ASN A 50 6.48 15.16 -4.68
N LEU A 51 5.22 14.74 -4.77
CA LEU A 51 4.24 14.92 -3.70
C LEU A 51 4.69 14.35 -2.35
N PRO A 52 5.27 13.13 -2.26
CA PRO A 52 5.76 12.61 -0.97
C PRO A 52 6.90 13.43 -0.36
N TRP A 53 7.71 14.11 -1.19
CA TRP A 53 8.75 15.03 -0.72
C TRP A 53 8.15 16.35 -0.25
N ILE A 54 7.22 16.92 -1.03
CA ILE A 54 6.50 18.16 -0.70
C ILE A 54 5.74 18.01 0.63
N ILE A 55 5.03 16.90 0.82
CA ILE A 55 4.32 16.57 2.06
C ILE A 55 5.22 16.69 3.29
N ARG A 56 6.42 16.08 3.23
CA ARG A 56 7.36 16.04 4.35
C ARG A 56 8.04 17.38 4.59
N ASN A 57 8.45 18.07 3.53
CA ASN A 57 9.20 19.33 3.64
C ASN A 57 8.31 20.49 4.12
N GLU A 58 7.09 20.57 3.58
CA GLU A 58 6.15 21.66 3.86
C GLU A 58 5.21 21.36 5.04
N LYS A 59 5.40 20.21 5.72
CA LYS A 59 4.56 19.75 6.86
C LYS A 59 3.05 19.82 6.56
N ILE A 60 2.68 19.38 5.37
CA ILE A 60 1.30 19.43 4.91
C ILE A 60 0.48 18.42 5.71
N ARG A 61 -0.68 18.84 6.24
CA ARG A 61 -1.60 17.97 6.99
C ARG A 61 -2.70 17.36 6.12
N GLU A 62 -3.02 18.01 5.01
CA GLU A 62 -4.10 17.55 4.14
C GLU A 62 -3.77 17.74 2.66
N VAL A 63 -4.07 16.71 1.88
CA VAL A 63 -3.93 16.65 0.44
C VAL A 63 -5.31 16.38 -0.15
N ILE A 64 -5.78 17.29 -1.00
CA ILE A 64 -7.09 17.18 -1.64
C ILE A 64 -6.90 16.95 -3.14
N PHE A 65 -7.39 15.82 -3.65
CA PHE A 65 -7.39 15.48 -5.06
C PHE A 65 -8.63 16.03 -5.76
N SER A 66 -8.49 16.76 -6.87
CA SER A 66 -9.64 17.20 -7.66
C SER A 66 -10.19 16.06 -8.53
N SER A 67 -11.51 15.86 -8.50
CA SER A 67 -12.23 14.90 -9.34
C SER A 67 -11.90 15.00 -10.82
N GLY A 68 -11.97 13.85 -11.51
CA GLY A 68 -11.87 13.75 -12.97
C GLY A 68 -10.47 13.94 -13.56
N SER A 69 -9.46 14.30 -12.76
CA SER A 69 -8.10 14.53 -13.24
C SER A 69 -7.13 13.36 -12.99
N LEU A 70 -7.45 12.43 -12.08
CA LEU A 70 -6.54 11.37 -11.63
C LEU A 70 -7.27 10.04 -11.52
N ASN A 71 -6.60 8.96 -11.95
CA ASN A 71 -7.08 7.60 -11.70
C ASN A 71 -6.98 7.30 -10.18
N TYR A 72 -8.02 6.68 -9.60
CA TYR A 72 -8.02 6.22 -8.21
C TYR A 72 -6.82 5.33 -7.88
N ASP A 73 -6.39 4.51 -8.83
CA ASP A 73 -5.19 3.66 -8.71
C ASP A 73 -3.91 4.49 -8.47
N LEU A 74 -3.76 5.59 -9.21
CA LEU A 74 -2.63 6.52 -9.07
C LEU A 74 -2.69 7.26 -7.73
N ILE A 75 -3.90 7.62 -7.27
CA ILE A 75 -4.09 8.22 -5.95
C ILE A 75 -3.65 7.25 -4.85
N LEU A 76 -4.06 5.97 -4.92
CA LEU A 76 -3.64 4.96 -3.96
C LEU A 76 -2.12 4.71 -3.97
N GLN A 77 -1.48 4.70 -5.15
CA GLN A 77 -0.02 4.61 -5.25
C GLN A 77 0.67 5.75 -4.50
N ILE A 78 0.19 6.98 -4.71
CA ILE A 78 0.73 8.18 -4.07
C ILE A 78 0.54 8.13 -2.55
N ILE A 79 -0.66 7.75 -2.09
CA ILE A 79 -0.97 7.57 -0.66
C ILE A 79 -0.01 6.57 -0.03
N SER A 80 0.19 5.42 -0.68
CA SER A 80 1.09 4.37 -0.21
C SER A 80 2.56 4.82 -0.17
N GLN A 81 3.02 5.67 -1.11
CA GLN A 81 4.37 6.22 -1.07
C GLN A 81 4.57 7.31 0.00
N ALA A 82 3.49 7.96 0.41
CA ALA A 82 3.46 8.97 1.47
C ALA A 82 3.19 8.38 2.87
N GLU A 83 3.01 7.06 2.96
CA GLU A 83 2.73 6.32 4.20
C GLU A 83 3.80 6.57 5.28
N GLY A 84 3.34 6.87 6.50
CA GLY A 84 4.19 7.30 7.62
C GLY A 84 4.25 8.81 7.84
N SER A 85 3.59 9.59 6.99
CA SER A 85 3.33 11.02 7.21
C SER A 85 1.91 11.19 7.78
N ASP A 86 1.73 12.07 8.77
CA ASP A 86 0.43 12.40 9.38
C ASP A 86 -0.40 13.30 8.46
N VAL A 87 -0.75 12.77 7.28
CA VAL A 87 -1.45 13.50 6.21
C VAL A 87 -2.76 12.82 5.89
N ASN A 88 -3.82 13.60 5.92
CA ASN A 88 -5.14 13.16 5.49
C ASN A 88 -5.30 13.36 3.98
N PHE A 89 -5.82 12.34 3.29
CA PHE A 89 -6.01 12.34 1.84
C PHE A 89 -7.49 12.36 1.51
N LYS A 90 -7.96 13.46 0.92
CA LYS A 90 -9.36 13.66 0.56
C LYS A 90 -9.54 13.77 -0.94
N MET A 91 -10.67 13.33 -1.47
CA MET A 91 -11.05 13.53 -2.87
C MET A 91 -12.21 14.51 -2.95
N ALA A 92 -12.02 15.63 -3.65
CA ALA A 92 -13.09 16.54 -3.98
C ALA A 92 -13.89 15.94 -5.14
N ALA A 93 -15.10 15.44 -4.87
CA ALA A 93 -16.00 14.99 -5.92
C ALA A 93 -16.67 16.19 -6.61
N SER A 94 -16.71 16.17 -7.94
CA SER A 94 -17.49 17.13 -8.73
C SER A 94 -18.88 16.55 -8.97
N ASP A 95 -19.89 17.37 -8.67
CA ASP A 95 -21.33 17.18 -8.84
C ASP A 95 -21.78 15.87 -9.53
N ALA A 96 -22.51 15.05 -8.77
CA ALA A 96 -23.33 13.89 -9.19
C ALA A 96 -22.74 12.47 -9.16
N GLU A 97 -21.94 12.10 -8.14
CA GLU A 97 -21.72 10.66 -7.87
C GLU A 97 -21.56 10.30 -6.38
N VAL A 98 -22.38 10.89 -5.51
CA VAL A 98 -22.52 10.41 -4.12
C VAL A 98 -23.67 9.40 -4.08
N ILE A 99 -23.37 8.12 -4.31
CA ILE A 99 -24.27 7.04 -3.88
C ILE A 99 -24.16 6.97 -2.35
N ILE A 100 -25.24 7.40 -1.70
CA ILE A 100 -25.47 7.40 -0.26
C ILE A 100 -25.19 6.00 0.31
N GLY A 101 -24.26 5.88 1.26
CA GLY A 101 -24.05 4.57 1.91
C GLY A 101 -22.84 4.37 2.83
N ARG A 102 -21.95 5.35 3.06
CA ARG A 102 -20.85 5.20 4.05
C ARG A 102 -20.70 6.43 4.95
N SER A 103 -20.41 6.15 6.21
CA SER A 103 -20.74 6.92 7.43
C SER A 103 -19.94 8.19 7.70
N SER A 104 -19.23 8.77 6.74
CA SER A 104 -18.47 10.00 6.97
C SER A 104 -18.29 10.74 5.66
N VAL A 105 -19.29 11.54 5.32
CA VAL A 105 -19.15 12.62 4.34
C VAL A 105 -18.83 13.86 5.16
N ASP A 106 -17.58 14.29 5.12
CA ASP A 106 -17.18 15.56 5.72
C ASP A 106 -17.41 16.65 4.67
N HIS A 107 -18.27 17.62 4.98
CA HIS A 107 -18.67 18.66 4.04
C HIS A 107 -17.76 19.88 4.22
N ILE A 108 -16.86 20.13 3.26
CA ILE A 108 -16.20 21.45 3.16
C ILE A 108 -17.08 22.36 2.29
N GLY A 109 -17.96 23.11 2.95
CA GLY A 109 -18.97 23.90 2.25
C GLY A 109 -19.91 23.01 1.42
N ASP A 110 -19.99 23.25 0.10
CA ASP A 110 -20.90 22.56 -0.83
C ASP A 110 -20.18 21.49 -1.69
N ILE A 111 -18.89 21.23 -1.45
CA ILE A 111 -18.12 20.21 -2.18
C ILE A 111 -18.13 18.93 -1.33
N PRO A 112 -18.72 17.83 -1.81
CA PRO A 112 -18.60 16.55 -1.13
C PRO A 112 -17.14 16.12 -1.18
N LEU A 113 -16.47 16.15 -0.02
CA LEU A 113 -15.20 15.48 0.13
C LEU A 113 -15.48 14.03 0.49
N VAL A 114 -14.95 13.14 -0.33
CA VAL A 114 -14.97 11.71 -0.04
C VAL A 114 -13.60 11.40 0.56
N ASP A 115 -13.60 10.98 1.82
CA ASP A 115 -12.41 10.40 2.42
C ASP A 115 -12.05 9.15 1.59
N ILE A 116 -10.83 9.13 1.07
CA ILE A 116 -10.31 7.93 0.42
C ILE A 116 -9.97 6.98 1.55
N ASP A 117 -10.94 6.14 1.87
CA ASP A 117 -10.94 5.20 2.99
C ASP A 117 -9.90 4.08 2.75
N TYR A 118 -8.62 4.43 2.92
CA TYR A 118 -7.49 3.53 2.83
C TYR A 118 -7.40 2.74 4.13
N LYS A 119 -8.16 1.62 4.20
CA LYS A 119 -8.31 0.82 5.41
C LYS A 119 -6.99 0.39 6.06
N LEU A 120 -5.94 0.17 5.27
CA LEU A 120 -4.61 -0.22 5.78
C LEU A 120 -3.74 0.95 6.28
N GLY A 121 -4.12 2.20 6.00
CA GLY A 121 -3.46 3.38 6.55
C GLY A 121 -4.06 3.84 7.87
N HIS A 122 -5.30 3.43 8.17
CA HIS A 122 -5.89 3.64 9.50
C HIS A 122 -5.24 2.70 10.53
N ASP A 123 -4.62 3.29 11.55
CA ASP A 123 -3.85 2.57 12.58
C ASP A 123 -4.57 1.39 13.25
N PRO A 124 -5.89 1.42 13.55
CA PRO A 124 -6.58 0.28 14.16
C PRO A 124 -6.54 -0.99 13.32
N TYR A 125 -6.70 -0.87 11.99
CA TYR A 125 -6.65 -2.01 11.09
C TYR A 125 -5.23 -2.54 10.92
N ARG A 126 -4.23 -1.66 10.90
CA ARG A 126 -2.81 -2.05 10.90
C ARG A 126 -2.44 -2.80 12.18
N MET A 127 -2.93 -2.36 13.33
CA MET A 127 -2.74 -3.07 14.61
C MET A 127 -3.46 -4.41 14.64
N LEU A 128 -4.71 -4.47 14.16
CA LEU A 128 -5.45 -5.73 14.07
C LEU A 128 -4.72 -6.72 13.15
N LYS A 129 -4.31 -6.29 11.96
CA LYS A 129 -3.47 -7.08 11.05
C LYS A 129 -2.24 -7.60 11.76
N ARG A 130 -1.54 -6.73 12.49
CA ARG A 130 -0.33 -7.10 13.22
C ARG A 130 -0.60 -8.16 14.29
N SER A 131 -1.69 -8.05 15.04
CA SER A 131 -2.06 -9.06 16.05
C SER A 131 -2.38 -10.40 15.42
N LEU A 132 -3.10 -10.42 14.29
CA LEU A 132 -3.45 -11.64 13.56
C LEU A 132 -2.19 -12.31 13.00
N ASP A 133 -1.28 -11.53 12.41
CA ASP A 133 -0.02 -12.05 11.91
C ASP A 133 0.87 -12.60 13.03
N ALA A 134 0.96 -11.91 14.17
CA ALA A 134 1.75 -12.39 15.31
C ALA A 134 1.15 -13.66 15.92
N ALA A 135 -0.18 -13.70 16.14
CA ALA A 135 -0.87 -14.86 16.70
C ALA A 135 -0.74 -16.09 15.77
N GLY A 136 -0.96 -15.90 14.47
CA GLY A 136 -0.78 -16.95 13.47
C GLY A 136 0.67 -17.44 13.39
N ALA A 137 1.65 -16.55 13.54
CA ALA A 137 3.07 -16.90 13.49
C ALA A 137 3.49 -17.70 14.72
N VAL A 138 3.02 -17.32 15.92
CA VAL A 138 3.22 -18.10 17.14
C VAL A 138 2.63 -19.50 17.00
N PHE A 139 1.37 -19.59 16.54
CA PHE A 139 0.71 -20.87 16.32
C PHE A 139 1.46 -21.74 15.30
N GLY A 140 1.84 -21.16 14.15
CA GLY A 140 2.59 -21.84 13.12
C GLY A 140 3.97 -22.30 13.59
N LEU A 141 4.69 -21.49 14.38
CA LEU A 141 5.96 -21.87 14.97
C LEU A 141 5.77 -23.02 15.97
N LEU A 142 4.81 -22.95 16.89
CA LEU A 142 4.58 -24.04 17.86
C LEU A 142 4.25 -25.37 17.17
N LEU A 143 3.43 -25.34 16.12
CA LEU A 143 2.98 -26.53 15.41
C LEU A 143 4.04 -27.09 14.44
N LEU A 144 4.64 -26.23 13.62
CA LEU A 144 5.50 -26.65 12.50
C LEU A 144 6.98 -26.74 12.86
N TRP A 145 7.42 -26.14 13.97
CA TRP A 145 8.84 -26.12 14.33
C TRP A 145 9.43 -27.50 14.67
N PRO A 146 8.74 -28.40 15.41
CA PRO A 146 9.26 -29.75 15.65
C PRO A 146 9.46 -30.54 14.35
N VAL A 147 8.48 -30.45 13.44
CA VAL A 147 8.53 -31.09 12.12
C VAL A 147 9.65 -30.49 11.27
N PHE A 148 9.82 -29.16 11.34
CA PHE A 148 10.89 -28.46 10.65
C PHE A 148 12.27 -28.89 11.12
N ILE A 149 12.54 -28.94 12.43
CA ILE A 149 13.84 -29.38 12.96
C ILE A 149 14.13 -30.82 12.52
N PHE A 150 13.13 -31.70 12.61
CA PHE A 150 13.27 -33.08 12.18
C PHE A 150 13.63 -33.20 10.69
N TYR A 151 12.89 -32.52 9.81
CA TYR A 151 13.15 -32.53 8.37
C TYR A 151 14.49 -31.87 8.02
N TRP A 152 14.81 -30.76 8.68
CA TRP A 152 16.07 -30.03 8.49
C TRP A 152 17.27 -30.89 8.89
N GLY A 153 17.20 -31.58 10.02
CA GLY A 153 18.23 -32.51 10.48
C GLY A 153 18.45 -33.67 9.50
N LEU A 154 17.38 -34.21 8.90
CA LEU A 154 17.45 -35.27 7.90
C LEU A 154 18.08 -34.81 6.58
N LYS A 155 17.68 -33.63 6.08
CA LYS A 155 18.11 -33.15 4.75
C LYS A 155 19.37 -32.28 4.77
N LYS A 156 19.84 -31.86 5.95
CA LYS A 156 21.02 -31.00 6.18
C LYS A 156 21.08 -29.80 5.22
N GLN A 157 19.93 -29.19 4.93
CA GLN A 157 19.86 -28.07 4.00
C GLN A 157 20.45 -26.80 4.62
N THR A 158 21.14 -25.99 3.81
CA THR A 158 21.70 -24.73 4.23
C THR A 158 20.61 -23.68 4.45
N LEU A 159 20.71 -22.89 5.51
CA LEU A 159 19.91 -21.68 5.67
C LEU A 159 20.53 -20.56 4.83
N SER A 160 19.72 -19.91 4.02
CA SER A 160 20.14 -18.76 3.23
C SER A 160 19.45 -17.51 3.75
N THR A 161 20.21 -16.42 3.83
CA THR A 161 19.67 -15.09 4.14
C THR A 161 19.50 -14.33 2.84
N VAL A 162 18.31 -13.78 2.63
CA VAL A 162 17.98 -12.99 1.44
C VAL A 162 17.55 -11.61 1.90
N VAL A 163 18.11 -10.59 1.26
CA VAL A 163 17.74 -9.20 1.52
C VAL A 163 16.58 -8.84 0.60
N ILE A 164 15.45 -8.53 1.22
CA ILE A 164 14.19 -8.23 0.55
C ILE A 164 13.85 -6.77 0.76
N ALA A 165 13.08 -6.22 -0.17
CA ALA A 165 12.62 -4.85 -0.03
C ALA A 165 11.43 -4.78 0.93
N SER A 166 11.41 -3.75 1.78
CA SER A 166 10.37 -3.54 2.79
C SER A 166 9.31 -2.53 2.33
N GLU A 167 8.27 -2.39 3.14
CA GLU A 167 7.32 -1.28 3.13
C GLU A 167 8.01 0.05 3.47
N LYS A 168 8.90 0.03 4.48
CA LYS A 168 9.54 1.24 5.03
C LYS A 168 10.78 1.74 4.25
N LYS A 169 10.91 1.38 2.97
CA LYS A 169 12.07 1.65 2.08
C LYS A 169 13.42 1.05 2.52
N GLU A 170 13.62 0.78 3.80
CA GLU A 170 14.80 0.10 4.32
C GLU A 170 14.78 -1.39 3.95
N PRO A 171 15.88 -1.93 3.40
CA PRO A 171 15.95 -3.34 3.07
C PRO A 171 15.96 -4.20 4.33
N VAL A 172 15.29 -5.35 4.28
CA VAL A 172 15.15 -6.26 5.43
C VAL A 172 15.70 -7.62 5.06
N ALA A 173 16.51 -8.19 5.95
CA ALA A 173 17.01 -9.55 5.80
C ALA A 173 15.98 -10.56 6.35
N VAL A 174 15.59 -11.51 5.50
CA VAL A 174 14.74 -12.66 5.85
C VAL A 174 15.50 -13.97 5.62
N THR A 175 15.14 -15.01 6.35
CA THR A 175 15.79 -16.31 6.23
C THR A 175 14.88 -17.32 5.55
N VAL A 176 15.44 -18.06 4.58
CA VAL A 176 14.77 -19.16 3.88
C VAL A 176 15.61 -20.42 3.92
N LEU A 177 14.96 -21.57 3.72
CA LEU A 177 15.66 -22.85 3.66
C LEU A 177 16.07 -23.21 2.21
N GLY A 178 17.36 -23.53 2.02
CA GLY A 178 17.94 -23.92 0.74
C GLY A 178 18.49 -22.74 -0.06
N LYS A 179 19.05 -23.03 -1.24
CA LYS A 179 19.56 -21.99 -2.15
C LYS A 179 18.38 -21.27 -2.81
N PHE A 180 18.38 -19.96 -2.70
CA PHE A 180 17.42 -19.09 -3.34
C PHE A 180 18.05 -18.47 -4.60
N GLN A 181 17.53 -18.82 -5.78
CA GLN A 181 18.07 -18.37 -7.07
C GLN A 181 17.00 -17.80 -8.02
N GLY A 182 15.81 -17.48 -7.52
CA GLY A 182 14.66 -17.11 -8.37
C GLY A 182 13.63 -16.27 -7.63
N SER A 183 12.35 -16.66 -7.72
CA SER A 183 11.27 -15.99 -6.99
C SER A 183 10.93 -16.73 -5.69
N PHE A 184 10.53 -15.99 -4.66
CA PHE A 184 10.05 -16.54 -3.39
C PHE A 184 8.81 -17.41 -3.53
N SER A 185 8.05 -17.23 -4.60
CA SER A 185 6.90 -18.08 -4.90
C SER A 185 7.28 -19.54 -5.15
N ASP A 186 8.47 -19.76 -5.74
CA ASP A 186 8.92 -21.08 -6.22
C ASP A 186 9.40 -21.97 -5.06
N LEU A 187 9.56 -21.37 -3.88
CA LEU A 187 9.87 -22.09 -2.66
C LEU A 187 8.72 -23.02 -2.30
N LYS A 188 9.05 -24.29 -2.03
CA LYS A 188 8.10 -25.26 -1.47
C LYS A 188 7.64 -24.78 -0.10
N PHE A 189 6.46 -25.23 0.32
CA PHE A 189 5.90 -24.89 1.64
C PHE A 189 6.91 -25.03 2.79
N TRP A 190 7.61 -26.17 2.87
CA TRP A 190 8.62 -26.45 3.89
C TRP A 190 9.79 -25.46 3.90
N GLN A 191 10.13 -24.87 2.75
CA GLN A 191 11.22 -23.90 2.65
C GLN A 191 10.84 -22.51 3.18
N LYS A 192 9.54 -22.24 3.31
CA LYS A 192 8.97 -20.99 3.83
C LYS A 192 8.81 -21.01 5.36
N ILE A 193 8.93 -22.17 6.02
CA ILE A 193 8.76 -22.26 7.49
C ILE A 193 9.66 -21.29 8.27
N PRO A 194 10.95 -21.12 7.93
CA PRO A 194 11.80 -20.15 8.62
C PRO A 194 11.29 -18.71 8.57
N LEU A 195 10.47 -18.35 7.57
CA LEU A 195 9.88 -17.01 7.43
C LEU A 195 8.84 -16.71 8.51
N LEU A 196 8.27 -17.73 9.18
CA LEU A 196 7.32 -17.52 10.28
C LEU A 196 7.95 -16.70 11.41
N LYS A 197 9.27 -16.85 11.64
CA LYS A 197 9.99 -16.00 12.60
C LYS A 197 9.98 -14.53 12.16
N ASP A 198 10.11 -14.27 10.86
CA ASP A 198 10.17 -12.92 10.29
C ASP A 198 8.76 -12.28 10.28
N VAL A 199 7.70 -13.09 10.15
CA VAL A 199 6.31 -12.66 10.42
C VAL A 199 6.14 -12.29 11.89
N PHE A 200 6.58 -13.14 12.82
CA PHE A 200 6.49 -12.87 14.25
C PHE A 200 7.27 -11.60 14.65
N ILE A 201 8.48 -11.39 14.13
CA ILE A 201 9.26 -10.16 14.35
C ILE A 201 8.58 -8.94 13.71
N GLY A 202 7.78 -9.14 12.66
CA GLY A 202 7.05 -8.08 11.97
C GLY A 202 7.80 -7.48 10.79
N LYS A 203 8.82 -8.17 10.28
CA LYS A 203 9.52 -7.83 9.04
C LYS A 203 8.64 -8.03 7.80
N ILE A 204 7.84 -9.09 7.83
CA ILE A 204 6.88 -9.47 6.79
C ILE A 204 5.51 -9.78 7.41
N SER A 205 4.52 -10.06 6.57
CA SER A 205 3.16 -10.49 6.91
C SER A 205 2.91 -11.91 6.41
N PHE A 206 1.82 -12.56 6.86
CA PHE A 206 1.34 -13.77 6.17
C PHE A 206 0.82 -13.44 4.77
N VAL A 207 0.04 -12.37 4.66
CA VAL A 207 -0.62 -11.92 3.43
C VAL A 207 -0.13 -10.52 3.08
N GLY A 208 0.39 -10.35 1.88
CA GLY A 208 0.98 -9.08 1.43
C GLY A 208 1.61 -9.16 0.05
N ALA A 209 2.45 -8.18 -0.27
CA ALA A 209 3.13 -8.07 -1.56
C ALA A 209 4.07 -9.25 -1.81
N GLU A 210 4.40 -9.48 -3.08
CA GLU A 210 5.40 -10.48 -3.44
C GLU A 210 6.75 -10.14 -2.78
N ILE A 211 7.37 -11.14 -2.16
CA ILE A 211 8.73 -10.98 -1.64
C ILE A 211 9.69 -10.95 -2.82
N VAL A 212 10.20 -9.75 -3.11
CA VAL A 212 11.17 -9.52 -4.19
C VAL A 212 12.53 -9.15 -3.58
N PRO A 213 13.64 -9.78 -4.03
CA PRO A 213 14.98 -9.36 -3.65
C PRO A 213 15.23 -7.91 -4.02
N VAL A 214 15.94 -7.17 -3.18
CA VAL A 214 16.21 -5.73 -3.40
C VAL A 214 16.83 -5.45 -4.76
N LEU A 215 17.70 -6.33 -5.24
CA LEU A 215 18.37 -6.23 -6.54
C LEU A 215 17.39 -6.17 -7.74
N ASN A 216 16.17 -6.66 -7.57
CA ASN A 216 15.17 -6.77 -8.64
C ASN A 216 13.99 -5.80 -8.48
N ARG A 217 14.05 -4.83 -7.55
CA ARG A 217 12.92 -3.91 -7.27
C ARG A 217 13.05 -2.59 -8.01
N ASN A 218 12.16 -2.35 -8.98
CA ASN A 218 11.90 -1.01 -9.52
C ASN A 218 11.35 -0.09 -8.43
N HIS A 219 11.88 1.13 -8.35
CA HIS A 219 11.73 2.06 -7.22
C HIS A 219 10.34 2.72 -7.07
N ASN A 220 9.44 2.60 -8.06
CA ASN A 220 8.11 3.24 -8.04
C ASN A 220 6.94 2.38 -7.51
N LYS A 221 7.22 1.24 -6.88
CA LYS A 221 6.16 0.30 -6.47
C LYS A 221 5.41 0.75 -5.21
N ILE A 222 4.11 0.49 -5.20
CA ILE A 222 3.22 0.55 -4.03
C ILE A 222 3.92 -0.09 -2.82
N HIS A 223 3.85 0.61 -1.69
CA HIS A 223 4.45 0.20 -0.42
C HIS A 223 3.47 -0.69 0.34
N LEU A 224 3.23 -1.90 -0.18
CA LEU A 224 2.53 -2.94 0.57
C LEU A 224 3.58 -3.81 1.28
N LYS A 225 3.35 -4.12 2.55
CA LYS A 225 4.22 -5.00 3.32
C LYS A 225 4.39 -6.37 2.62
N PRO A 226 5.62 -6.88 2.49
CA PRO A 226 5.83 -8.19 1.88
C PRO A 226 5.13 -9.30 2.68
N GLY A 227 4.56 -10.27 1.97
CA GLY A 227 3.82 -11.38 2.53
C GLY A 227 4.39 -12.75 2.14
N ILE A 228 4.25 -13.75 3.02
CA ILE A 228 4.52 -15.15 2.66
C ILE A 228 3.67 -15.57 1.44
N THR A 229 2.43 -15.10 1.39
CA THR A 229 1.50 -15.23 0.26
C THR A 229 0.78 -13.90 0.01
N GLY A 230 -0.07 -13.86 -1.02
CA GLY A 230 -0.79 -12.67 -1.45
C GLY A 230 -1.55 -12.91 -2.75
N LEU A 231 -2.32 -11.92 -3.19
CA LEU A 231 -3.12 -12.03 -4.42
C LEU A 231 -2.25 -12.24 -5.66
N VAL A 232 -1.13 -11.53 -5.78
CA VAL A 232 -0.21 -11.68 -6.91
C VAL A 232 0.30 -13.13 -6.99
N GLN A 233 0.67 -13.71 -5.86
CA GLN A 233 1.16 -15.09 -5.75
C GLN A 233 0.05 -16.09 -6.11
N LEU A 234 -1.20 -15.82 -5.73
CA LEU A 234 -2.35 -16.64 -6.13
C LEU A 234 -2.58 -16.57 -7.64
N TYR A 235 -2.53 -15.41 -8.29
CA TYR A 235 -2.86 -15.31 -9.72
C TYR A 235 -1.65 -15.51 -10.67
N ARG A 236 -0.45 -15.76 -10.12
CA ARG A 236 0.82 -15.86 -10.86
C ARG A 236 0.83 -16.85 -12.04
N ALA A 237 0.09 -17.96 -11.97
CA ALA A 237 0.04 -18.96 -13.06
C ALA A 237 -0.42 -18.37 -14.42
N GLN A 238 -0.96 -17.14 -14.41
CA GLN A 238 -1.36 -16.40 -15.60
C GLN A 238 -0.22 -15.59 -16.24
N ASN A 239 1.04 -15.71 -15.79
CA ASN A 239 2.19 -14.93 -16.28
C ASN A 239 1.93 -13.41 -16.26
N LEU A 240 1.49 -12.92 -15.10
CA LEU A 240 1.09 -11.52 -14.91
C LEU A 240 2.19 -10.53 -15.28
N SER A 241 1.82 -9.54 -16.09
CA SER A 241 2.62 -8.34 -16.33
C SER A 241 2.77 -7.50 -15.04
N GLU A 242 3.76 -6.63 -14.98
CA GLU A 242 3.98 -5.77 -13.79
C GLU A 242 2.77 -4.87 -13.48
N ILE A 243 2.05 -4.41 -14.52
CA ILE A 243 0.83 -3.60 -14.38
C ILE A 243 -0.30 -4.42 -13.73
N GLU A 244 -0.43 -5.70 -14.09
CA GLU A 244 -1.44 -6.57 -13.48
C GLU A 244 -1.12 -6.89 -12.03
N LYS A 245 0.17 -7.10 -11.69
CA LYS A 245 0.59 -7.31 -10.30
C LYS A 245 0.21 -6.11 -9.44
N GLU A 246 0.48 -4.91 -9.94
CA GLU A 246 0.12 -3.67 -9.28
C GLU A 246 -1.39 -3.55 -9.08
N LYS A 247 -2.19 -3.90 -10.09
CA LYS A 247 -3.65 -3.93 -9.98
C LYS A 247 -4.14 -4.88 -8.89
N TYR A 248 -3.53 -6.06 -8.74
CA TYR A 248 -3.87 -6.99 -7.65
C TYR A 248 -3.47 -6.46 -6.28
N GLU A 249 -2.31 -5.80 -6.16
CA GLU A 249 -1.89 -5.17 -4.91
C GLU A 249 -2.84 -4.02 -4.52
N LEU A 250 -3.23 -3.17 -5.47
CA LEU A 250 -4.23 -2.13 -5.27
C LEU A 250 -5.59 -2.70 -4.87
N PHE A 251 -6.02 -3.77 -5.54
CA PHE A 251 -7.28 -4.44 -5.21
C PHE A 251 -7.25 -4.99 -3.78
N TYR A 252 -6.13 -5.57 -3.35
CA TYR A 252 -5.95 -6.02 -1.98
C TYR A 252 -6.05 -4.87 -0.98
N LEU A 253 -5.35 -3.77 -1.26
CA LEU A 253 -5.37 -2.58 -0.40
C LEU A 253 -6.78 -1.98 -0.27
N LYS A 254 -7.50 -1.88 -1.39
CA LYS A 254 -8.87 -1.32 -1.45
C LYS A 254 -9.89 -2.18 -0.69
N ASN A 255 -9.75 -3.50 -0.75
CA ASN A 255 -10.74 -4.44 -0.20
C ASN A 255 -10.26 -5.13 1.08
N TYR A 256 -9.22 -4.59 1.72
CA TYR A 256 -8.64 -5.21 2.90
C TYR A 256 -9.68 -5.51 3.99
N SER A 257 -9.65 -6.76 4.47
CA SER A 257 -10.34 -7.19 5.68
C SER A 257 -9.64 -8.43 6.26
N PRO A 258 -9.76 -8.67 7.58
CA PRO A 258 -9.24 -9.90 8.20
C PRO A 258 -9.78 -11.19 7.55
N PHE A 259 -11.05 -11.18 7.13
CA PHE A 259 -11.64 -12.32 6.44
C PHE A 259 -11.00 -12.57 5.07
N PHE A 260 -10.71 -11.49 4.34
CA PHE A 260 -10.05 -11.58 3.05
C PHE A 260 -8.62 -12.14 3.17
N ASP A 261 -7.89 -11.81 4.24
CA ASP A 261 -6.60 -12.44 4.53
C ASP A 261 -6.72 -13.96 4.76
N VAL A 262 -7.71 -14.38 5.55
CA VAL A 262 -7.97 -15.80 5.80
C VAL A 262 -8.32 -16.53 4.51
N GLU A 263 -9.13 -15.90 3.65
CA GLU A 263 -9.47 -16.43 2.34
C GLU A 263 -8.23 -16.62 1.46
N ILE A 264 -7.36 -15.61 1.38
CA ILE A 264 -6.11 -15.68 0.62
C ILE A 264 -5.20 -16.78 1.16
N LEU A 265 -5.06 -16.89 2.48
CA LEU A 265 -4.25 -17.94 3.12
C LEU A 265 -4.80 -19.33 2.81
N ALA A 266 -6.11 -19.53 2.98
CA ALA A 266 -6.76 -20.80 2.68
C ALA A 266 -6.55 -21.18 1.21
N LYS A 267 -6.85 -20.28 0.27
CA LYS A 267 -6.60 -20.49 -1.16
C LYS A 267 -5.14 -20.80 -1.46
N SER A 268 -4.21 -20.18 -0.75
CA SER A 268 -2.78 -20.43 -0.92
C SER A 268 -2.36 -21.81 -0.42
N ILE A 269 -2.97 -22.33 0.64
CA ILE A 269 -2.66 -23.65 1.19
C ILE A 269 -3.27 -24.75 0.31
N PHE A 270 -4.53 -24.61 -0.10
CA PHE A 270 -5.24 -25.63 -0.90
C PHE A 270 -4.80 -25.69 -2.37
N ARG A 271 -4.03 -24.71 -2.82
CA ARG A 271 -3.44 -24.69 -4.16
C ARG A 271 -2.05 -25.34 -4.22
N ILE A 272 -1.39 -25.51 -3.08
CA ILE A 272 -0.12 -26.23 -2.94
C ILE A 272 -0.39 -27.73 -2.99
#